data_AF-A0A968IC36-F1
#
_entry.id   AF-A0A968IC36-F1
#
_cell.length_a   1.000
_cell.length_b   1.000
_cell.length_c   1.000
_cell.angle_alpha   90.00
_cell.angle_beta   90.00
_cell.angle_gamma   90.00
#
_symmetry.space_group_name_H-M   'P 1'
#
loop_
_entity.id
_entity.type
_entity.pdbx_description
1 polymer ?
#
loop_
_entity_poly.entity_id
_entity_poly.type
_entity_poly.pdbx_seq_one_letter_code
_entity_poly.pdbx_strand_id
1 'polypeptide(L)'
;MTAQTTAKNSTIFRQEILGSRRFSNLWWASISSIGGIGFLLAGLSSYLKVNLLLVSDPRGLQFVPQGIALLFYGVAGTLIALYLWLIVLWDLGSGYNEFNKETGKIKIFRWGFPGKNRRIELEFPIEDVMAVKADIREGLNPKRELYLRVKQRRDIPLTRVGQPIALSALENQGAELARFLAVPLEGL
;
A
#
# COMPACT_ATOMS: atom_id res chain seq x y z
N MET A 1 24.75 -8.22 -7.79
CA MET A 1 24.44 -9.60 -8.24
C MET A 1 23.54 -9.48 -9.46
N THR A 2 24.09 -9.81 -10.62
CA THR A 2 23.47 -9.77 -11.94
C THR A 2 22.36 -10.82 -12.05
N ALA A 3 21.13 -10.38 -12.27
CA ALA A 3 20.02 -11.29 -12.54
C ALA A 3 20.21 -11.89 -13.94
N GLN A 4 20.46 -13.20 -14.00
CA GLN A 4 20.43 -13.97 -15.23
C GLN A 4 18.96 -14.14 -15.66
N THR A 5 18.60 -13.54 -16.79
CA THR A 5 17.29 -13.73 -17.43
C THR A 5 17.34 -14.98 -18.30
N THR A 6 17.06 -16.13 -17.72
CA THR A 6 16.74 -17.33 -18.52
C THR A 6 15.37 -17.09 -19.15
N ALA A 7 15.35 -16.78 -20.45
CA ALA A 7 14.14 -16.68 -21.25
C ALA A 7 13.47 -18.05 -21.37
N LYS A 8 12.71 -18.44 -20.34
CA LYS A 8 11.69 -19.46 -20.45
C LYS A 8 10.53 -18.81 -21.20
N ASN A 9 10.04 -19.41 -22.28
CA ASN A 9 8.77 -19.02 -22.93
C ASN A 9 7.62 -19.24 -21.93
N SER A 10 7.50 -18.39 -20.92
CA SER A 10 6.42 -18.42 -19.97
C SER A 10 5.21 -17.83 -20.66
N THR A 11 4.18 -18.64 -20.86
CA THR A 11 2.86 -18.22 -21.35
C THR A 11 2.09 -17.38 -20.33
N ILE A 12 2.55 -17.37 -19.07
CA ILE A 12 1.97 -16.64 -17.95
C ILE A 12 3.00 -15.62 -17.46
N PHE A 13 2.58 -14.36 -17.39
CA PHE A 13 3.34 -13.28 -16.77
C PHE A 13 2.59 -12.80 -15.52
N ARG A 14 3.23 -12.88 -14.36
CA ARG A 14 2.60 -12.54 -13.08
C ARG A 14 3.44 -11.57 -12.28
N GLN A 15 2.80 -10.50 -11.80
CA GLN A 15 3.41 -9.45 -11.00
C GLN A 15 2.73 -9.36 -9.64
N GLU A 16 3.47 -9.57 -8.56
CA GLU A 16 2.97 -9.44 -7.20
C GLU A 16 2.98 -7.97 -6.74
N ILE A 17 1.88 -7.56 -6.13
CA ILE A 17 1.63 -6.21 -5.62
C ILE A 17 1.67 -6.28 -4.10
N LEU A 18 2.70 -5.67 -3.52
CA LEU A 18 2.80 -5.51 -2.07
C LEU A 18 1.78 -4.48 -1.58
N GLY A 19 0.89 -4.93 -0.69
CA GLY A 19 -0.10 -4.09 -0.04
C GLY A 19 0.46 -3.34 1.16
N SER A 20 -0.29 -3.37 2.24
CA SER A 20 -0.02 -2.61 3.47
C SER A 20 1.00 -3.27 4.40
N ARG A 21 1.38 -4.54 4.20
CA ARG A 21 2.40 -5.23 5.00
C ARG A 21 3.82 -4.79 4.64
N ARG A 22 4.08 -3.49 4.78
CA ARG A 22 5.38 -2.86 4.52
C ARG A 22 6.05 -2.53 5.84
N PHE A 23 7.38 -2.54 5.84
CA PHE A 23 8.17 -2.10 6.98
C PHE A 23 7.75 -0.71 7.48
N SER A 24 7.55 0.25 6.56
CA SER A 24 7.11 1.61 6.92
C SER A 24 5.77 1.61 7.69
N ASN A 25 4.79 0.80 7.25
CA ASN A 25 3.50 0.73 7.95
C ASN A 25 3.63 0.07 9.32
N LEU A 26 4.44 -0.99 9.43
CA LEU A 26 4.72 -1.64 10.71
C LEU A 26 5.42 -0.70 11.69
N TRP A 27 6.39 0.06 11.19
CA TRP A 27 7.14 1.06 11.95
C TRP A 27 6.20 2.14 12.49
N TRP A 28 5.38 2.74 11.63
CA TRP A 28 4.42 3.77 12.04
C TRP A 28 3.32 3.24 12.96
N ALA A 29 2.82 2.02 12.74
CA ALA A 29 1.88 1.37 13.65
C ALA A 29 2.50 1.21 15.05
N SER A 30 3.75 0.76 15.12
CA SER A 30 4.47 0.55 16.39
C SER A 30 4.72 1.85 17.14
N ILE A 31 5.25 2.89 16.47
CA ILE A 31 5.47 4.21 17.09
C ILE A 31 4.15 4.82 17.58
N SER A 32 3.11 4.76 16.75
CA SER A 32 1.79 5.29 17.11
C SER A 32 1.17 4.54 18.29
N SER A 33 1.35 3.22 18.37
CA SER A 33 0.92 2.42 19.51
C SER A 33 1.63 2.85 20.79
N ILE A 34 2.96 3.00 20.76
CA ILE A 34 3.74 3.40 21.94
C ILE A 34 3.31 4.79 22.42
N GLY A 35 3.22 5.77 21.51
CA GLY A 35 2.80 7.13 21.84
C GLY A 35 1.35 7.21 22.32
N GLY A 36 0.42 6.58 21.59
CA GLY A 36 -1.00 6.57 21.92
C GLY A 36 -1.29 5.91 23.27
N ILE A 37 -0.77 4.71 23.50
CA ILE A 37 -0.94 4.00 24.78
C ILE A 37 -0.23 4.78 25.89
N GLY A 38 0.98 5.29 25.67
CA GLY A 38 1.72 6.07 26.66
C GLY A 38 0.95 7.30 27.13
N PHE A 39 0.42 8.11 26.21
CA PHE A 39 -0.37 9.29 26.55
C PHE A 39 -1.73 8.94 27.19
N LEU A 40 -2.37 7.85 26.73
CA LEU A 40 -3.62 7.38 27.32
C LEU A 40 -3.41 6.98 28.78
N LEU A 41 -2.37 6.18 29.06
CA LEU A 41 -2.01 5.76 30.41
C LEU A 41 -1.56 6.95 31.28
N ALA A 42 -0.83 7.92 30.73
CA ALA A 42 -0.45 9.14 31.45
C ALA A 42 -1.67 9.97 31.89
N GLY A 43 -2.62 10.20 30.97
CA GLY A 43 -3.85 10.92 31.25
C GLY A 43 -4.72 10.20 32.28
N LEU A 44 -4.90 8.89 32.15
CA LEU A 44 -5.62 8.06 33.13
C LEU A 44 -4.96 8.08 34.50
N SER A 45 -3.64 7.97 34.55
CA SER A 45 -2.88 8.01 35.81
C SER A 45 -3.01 9.37 36.52
N SER A 46 -3.03 10.48 35.76
CA SER A 46 -3.26 11.82 36.32
C SER A 46 -4.65 11.98 36.94
N TYR A 47 -5.67 11.32 36.37
CA TYR A 47 -7.04 11.29 36.89
C TYR A 47 -7.19 10.37 38.10
N LEU A 48 -6.74 9.12 37.99
CA LEU A 48 -6.91 8.07 39.01
C LEU A 48 -5.92 8.17 40.18
N LYS A 49 -4.87 8.97 40.04
CA LYS A 49 -3.75 9.09 41.00
C LYS A 49 -3.01 7.76 41.26
N VAL A 50 -3.12 6.82 40.34
CA VAL A 50 -2.36 5.56 40.29
C VAL A 50 -1.34 5.66 39.17
N ASN A 51 -0.10 5.20 39.39
CA ASN A 51 0.89 5.17 38.32
C ASN A 51 0.69 3.94 37.44
N LEU A 52 0.23 4.14 36.20
CA LEU A 52 0.07 3.08 35.20
C LEU A 52 1.26 2.96 34.24
N LEU A 53 2.23 3.88 34.33
CA LEU A 53 3.42 3.89 33.48
C LEU A 53 4.58 3.17 34.16
N LEU A 54 5.36 2.43 33.37
CA LEU A 54 6.51 1.69 33.86
C LEU A 54 7.75 2.57 34.12
N VAL A 55 7.91 3.64 33.33
CA VAL A 55 9.15 4.44 33.27
C VAL A 55 9.00 5.83 33.89
N SER A 56 7.78 6.32 34.11
CA SER A 56 7.53 7.67 34.61
C SER A 56 6.41 7.70 35.64
N ASP A 57 6.30 8.81 36.38
CA ASP A 57 5.25 9.00 37.40
C ASP A 57 4.35 10.21 37.08
N PRO A 58 3.24 10.01 36.35
CA PRO A 58 2.29 11.05 35.99
C PRO A 58 1.27 11.40 37.11
N ARG A 59 1.34 10.79 38.31
CA ARG A 59 0.37 11.03 39.39
C ARG A 59 0.29 12.50 39.81
N GLY A 60 1.44 13.18 39.80
CA GLY A 60 1.60 14.59 40.16
C GLY A 60 1.06 15.57 39.12
N LEU A 61 0.70 15.12 37.91
CA LEU A 61 0.13 16.00 36.88
C LEU A 61 -1.27 16.48 37.29
N GLN A 62 -1.53 17.76 37.07
CA GLN A 62 -2.88 18.30 37.17
C GLN A 62 -3.73 17.75 36.03
N PHE A 63 -4.87 17.12 36.38
CA PHE A 63 -5.72 16.49 35.38
C PHE A 63 -6.25 17.52 34.37
N VAL A 64 -6.65 18.70 34.84
CA VAL A 64 -7.01 19.82 33.97
C VAL A 64 -5.94 20.91 34.09
N PRO A 65 -5.40 21.43 32.97
CA PRO A 65 -5.69 21.08 31.57
C PRO A 65 -4.80 19.95 31.00
N GLN A 66 -3.75 19.55 31.69
CA GLN A 66 -2.66 18.74 31.12
C GLN A 66 -3.03 17.26 30.97
N GLY A 67 -3.57 16.64 32.02
CA GLY A 67 -3.98 15.24 31.98
C GLY A 67 -5.08 14.95 30.95
N ILE A 68 -6.05 15.85 30.80
CA ILE A 68 -7.13 15.72 29.80
C ILE A 68 -6.60 15.89 28.38
N ALA A 69 -5.63 16.78 28.16
CA ALA A 69 -4.96 16.89 26.86
C ALA A 69 -4.20 15.61 26.51
N LEU A 70 -3.44 15.04 27.46
CA LEU A 70 -2.77 13.75 27.28
C LEU A 70 -3.76 12.62 27.00
N LEU A 71 -4.88 12.58 27.72
CA LEU A 71 -5.93 11.58 27.49
C LEU A 71 -6.52 11.71 26.08
N PHE A 72 -6.81 12.93 25.63
CA PHE A 72 -7.33 13.20 24.29
C PHE A 72 -6.36 12.73 23.20
N TYR A 73 -5.09 13.15 23.27
CA TYR A 73 -4.07 12.73 22.30
C TYR A 73 -3.78 11.23 22.40
N GLY A 74 -3.89 10.63 23.58
CA GLY A 74 -3.76 9.20 23.79
C GLY A 74 -4.87 8.39 23.13
N VAL A 75 -6.12 8.85 23.22
CA VAL A 75 -7.26 8.24 22.50
C VAL A 75 -7.06 8.37 20.99
N ALA A 76 -6.76 9.57 20.50
CA ALA A 76 -6.53 9.81 19.07
C ALA A 76 -5.37 8.95 18.52
N GLY A 77 -4.24 8.93 19.22
CA GLY A 77 -3.07 8.13 18.85
C GLY A 77 -3.36 6.63 18.87
N THR A 78 -4.08 6.14 19.88
CA THR A 78 -4.49 4.74 19.97
C THR A 78 -5.43 4.34 18.82
N LEU A 79 -6.39 5.20 18.46
CA LEU A 79 -7.30 4.95 17.33
C LEU A 79 -6.55 4.92 15.99
N ILE A 80 -5.60 5.83 15.78
CA ILE A 80 -4.73 5.83 14.59
C ILE A 80 -3.90 4.55 14.56
N ALA A 81 -3.30 4.17 15.68
CA ALA A 81 -2.50 2.95 15.76
C ALA A 81 -3.34 1.70 15.47
N LEU A 82 -4.54 1.61 16.05
CA LEU A 82 -5.49 0.52 15.78
C LEU A 82 -5.82 0.46 14.29
N TYR A 83 -6.13 1.60 13.67
CA TYR A 83 -6.39 1.67 12.23
C TYR A 83 -5.21 1.15 11.40
N LEU A 84 -3.97 1.57 11.71
CA LEU A 84 -2.78 1.09 11.00
C LEU A 84 -2.58 -0.42 11.17
N TRP A 85 -2.75 -0.95 12.37
CA TRP A 85 -2.69 -2.40 12.62
C TRP A 85 -3.77 -3.16 11.86
N LEU A 86 -5.00 -2.65 11.78
CA LEU A 86 -6.07 -3.26 11.00
C LEU A 86 -5.76 -3.28 9.50
N ILE A 87 -5.24 -2.17 8.95
CA ILE A 87 -4.81 -2.10 7.55
C ILE A 87 -3.72 -3.15 7.26
N VAL A 88 -2.72 -3.28 8.14
CA VAL A 88 -1.65 -4.29 8.03
C VAL A 88 -2.19 -5.72 8.16
N LEU A 89 -3.05 -5.96 9.14
CA LEU A 89 -3.67 -7.26 9.40
C LEU A 89 -4.42 -7.75 8.16
N TRP A 90 -5.23 -6.88 7.57
CA TRP A 90 -6.02 -7.18 6.38
C TRP A 90 -5.22 -7.17 5.08
N ASP A 91 -3.94 -6.76 5.10
CA ASP A 91 -3.08 -6.63 3.93
C ASP A 91 -3.72 -5.80 2.79
N LEU A 92 -4.33 -4.67 3.15
CA LEU A 92 -5.05 -3.84 2.20
C LEU A 92 -4.14 -3.40 1.03
N GLY A 93 -4.70 -3.45 -0.17
CA GLY A 93 -4.05 -3.09 -1.42
C GLY A 93 -3.09 -4.14 -1.98
N SER A 94 -2.85 -5.27 -1.28
CA SER A 94 -2.04 -6.35 -1.84
C SER A 94 -2.78 -7.11 -2.91
N GLY A 95 -2.06 -7.83 -3.75
CA GLY A 95 -2.66 -8.66 -4.80
C GLY A 95 -1.67 -8.92 -5.91
N TYR A 96 -2.17 -9.13 -7.12
CA TYR A 96 -1.32 -9.45 -8.27
C TYR A 96 -1.94 -9.00 -9.58
N ASN A 97 -1.09 -8.86 -10.60
CA ASN A 97 -1.50 -8.77 -12.01
C ASN A 97 -1.07 -10.07 -12.68
N GLU A 98 -1.98 -10.77 -13.32
CA GLU A 98 -1.69 -11.99 -14.07
C GLU A 98 -2.14 -11.80 -15.52
N PHE A 99 -1.24 -12.08 -16.45
CA PHE A 99 -1.45 -12.01 -17.88
C PHE A 99 -1.17 -13.39 -18.45
N ASN A 100 -2.22 -14.08 -18.89
CA ASN A 100 -2.14 -15.49 -19.29
C ASN A 100 -2.49 -15.65 -20.78
N LYS A 101 -1.47 -15.97 -21.59
CA LYS A 101 -1.62 -16.20 -23.04
C LYS A 101 -2.28 -17.52 -23.39
N GLU A 102 -2.23 -18.53 -22.50
CA GLU A 102 -2.92 -19.81 -22.72
C GLU A 102 -4.43 -19.65 -22.60
N THR A 103 -4.88 -18.91 -21.59
CA THR A 103 -6.32 -18.65 -21.40
C THR A 103 -6.82 -17.44 -22.19
N GLY A 104 -5.91 -16.60 -22.69
CA GLY A 104 -6.23 -15.35 -23.39
C GLY A 104 -6.77 -14.25 -22.48
N LYS A 105 -6.53 -14.35 -21.16
CA LYS A 105 -7.14 -13.46 -20.15
C LYS A 105 -6.12 -12.72 -19.30
N ILE A 106 -6.54 -11.54 -18.84
CA ILE A 106 -5.85 -10.73 -17.85
C ILE A 106 -6.69 -10.73 -16.59
N LYS A 107 -6.05 -11.01 -15.46
CA LYS A 107 -6.65 -10.93 -14.12
C LYS A 107 -5.88 -9.93 -13.28
N ILE A 108 -6.56 -8.89 -12.82
CA ILE A 108 -6.03 -7.93 -11.86
C ILE A 108 -6.78 -8.12 -10.56
N PHE A 109 -6.08 -8.56 -9.53
CA PHE A 109 -6.63 -8.84 -8.22
C PHE A 109 -6.05 -7.91 -7.16
N ARG A 110 -6.89 -7.38 -6.28
CA ARG A 110 -6.51 -6.58 -5.10
C ARG A 110 -7.36 -6.94 -3.88
N TRP A 111 -6.74 -6.92 -2.71
CA TRP A 111 -7.40 -6.96 -1.41
C TRP A 111 -7.89 -5.55 -1.03
N GLY A 112 -9.19 -5.40 -0.87
CA GLY A 112 -9.84 -4.22 -0.33
C GLY A 112 -10.15 -4.33 1.17
N PHE A 113 -10.89 -3.35 1.67
CA PHE A 113 -11.38 -3.35 3.06
C PHE A 113 -12.25 -4.58 3.36
N PRO A 114 -12.30 -5.05 4.61
CA PRO A 114 -13.21 -6.12 5.00
C PRO A 114 -14.67 -5.78 4.66
N GLY A 115 -15.42 -6.79 4.22
CA GLY A 115 -16.80 -6.63 3.79
C GLY A 115 -17.11 -7.47 2.56
N LYS A 116 -18.28 -7.23 1.96
CA LYS A 116 -18.77 -7.99 0.79
C LYS A 116 -17.85 -7.86 -0.43
N ASN A 117 -17.23 -6.70 -0.62
CA ASN A 117 -16.36 -6.39 -1.76
C ASN A 117 -14.86 -6.40 -1.38
N ARG A 118 -14.48 -7.28 -0.45
CA ARG A 118 -13.08 -7.40 0.00
C ARG A 118 -12.14 -7.84 -1.13
N ARG A 119 -12.63 -8.67 -2.05
CA ARG A 119 -11.86 -9.12 -3.22
C ARG A 119 -12.25 -8.23 -4.40
N ILE A 120 -11.31 -7.41 -4.86
CA ILE A 120 -11.49 -6.57 -6.04
C ILE A 120 -10.80 -7.28 -7.19
N GLU A 121 -11.57 -7.73 -8.16
CA GLU A 121 -11.08 -8.53 -9.27
C GLU A 121 -11.58 -7.95 -10.58
N LEU A 122 -10.68 -7.75 -11.52
CA LEU A 122 -10.96 -7.33 -12.88
C LEU A 122 -10.44 -8.41 -13.83
N GLU A 123 -11.32 -8.94 -14.65
CA GLU A 123 -10.99 -9.93 -15.68
C GLU A 123 -11.43 -9.41 -17.05
N PHE A 124 -10.54 -9.48 -18.04
CA PHE A 124 -10.83 -9.10 -19.42
C PHE A 124 -9.88 -9.81 -20.40
N PRO A 125 -10.26 -9.94 -21.69
CA PRO A 125 -9.41 -10.53 -22.72
C PRO A 125 -8.10 -9.76 -22.95
N ILE A 126 -7.03 -10.47 -23.28
CA ILE A 126 -5.75 -9.84 -23.69
C ILE A 126 -5.93 -9.00 -24.97
N GLU A 127 -6.81 -9.42 -25.88
CA GLU A 127 -7.10 -8.76 -27.16
C GLU A 127 -7.71 -7.34 -27.01
N ASP A 128 -8.22 -7.03 -25.82
CA ASP A 128 -8.74 -5.71 -25.50
C ASP A 128 -7.64 -4.74 -25.07
N VAL A 129 -6.42 -5.22 -24.79
CA VAL A 129 -5.30 -4.34 -24.46
C VAL A 129 -4.82 -3.63 -25.72
N MET A 130 -4.74 -2.30 -25.63
CA MET A 130 -4.27 -1.45 -26.71
C MET A 130 -2.80 -1.04 -26.51
N ALA A 131 -2.41 -0.75 -25.28
CA ALA A 131 -1.06 -0.28 -24.95
C ALA A 131 -0.76 -0.49 -23.46
N VAL A 132 0.53 -0.56 -23.14
CA VAL A 132 1.03 -0.30 -21.79
C VAL A 132 1.42 1.17 -21.74
N LYS A 133 0.96 1.93 -20.76
CA LYS A 133 1.22 3.37 -20.65
C LYS A 133 2.04 3.67 -19.41
N ALA A 134 3.16 4.34 -19.57
CA ALA A 134 3.91 4.97 -18.49
C ALA A 134 3.39 6.39 -18.26
N ASP A 135 3.06 6.74 -17.02
CA ASP A 135 2.76 8.12 -16.61
C ASP A 135 3.93 8.60 -15.75
N ILE A 136 4.81 9.39 -16.37
CA ILE A 136 6.00 9.94 -15.74
C ILE A 136 5.78 11.44 -15.57
N ARG A 137 5.78 11.90 -14.33
CA ARG A 137 5.77 13.32 -13.97
C ARG A 137 6.94 13.58 -13.04
N GLU A 138 7.73 14.58 -13.37
CA GLU A 138 8.83 15.05 -12.53
C GLU A 138 8.47 16.36 -11.83
N GLY A 139 9.25 16.74 -10.82
CA GLY A 139 9.05 17.96 -10.03
C GLY A 139 8.74 17.67 -8.56
N LEU A 140 8.03 18.58 -7.90
CA LEU A 140 7.76 18.55 -6.46
C LEU A 140 6.87 17.38 -6.02
N ASN A 141 6.04 16.86 -6.93
CA ASN A 141 5.20 15.68 -6.70
C ASN A 141 5.42 14.67 -7.84
N PRO A 142 6.54 13.91 -7.79
CA PRO A 142 6.88 13.00 -8.85
C PRO A 142 5.88 11.85 -8.91
N LYS A 143 5.48 11.47 -10.13
CA LYS A 143 4.59 10.34 -10.40
C LYS A 143 5.27 9.42 -11.39
N ARG A 144 5.38 8.13 -11.07
CA ARG A 144 5.96 7.11 -11.95
C ARG A 144 5.12 5.86 -11.83
N GLU A 145 4.13 5.75 -12.71
CA GLU A 145 3.11 4.70 -12.65
C GLU A 145 2.92 4.05 -14.02
N LEU A 146 2.64 2.73 -14.01
CA LEU A 146 2.23 2.01 -15.22
C LEU A 146 0.73 1.83 -15.21
N TYR A 147 0.15 1.99 -16.39
CA TYR A 147 -1.25 1.79 -16.66
C TYR A 147 -1.41 0.79 -17.81
N LEU A 148 -2.50 0.03 -17.77
CA LEU A 148 -2.96 -0.77 -18.88
C LEU A 148 -4.09 -0.05 -19.60
N ARG A 149 -3.91 0.22 -20.89
CA ARG A 149 -4.93 0.82 -21.73
C ARG A 149 -5.76 -0.28 -22.38
N VAL A 150 -7.05 -0.31 -22.06
CA VAL A 150 -7.98 -1.36 -22.49
C VAL A 150 -9.12 -0.72 -23.29
N LYS A 151 -9.56 -1.36 -24.37
CA LYS A 151 -10.69 -0.90 -25.21
C LYS A 151 -11.90 -0.59 -24.35
N GLN A 152 -12.51 0.58 -24.59
CA GLN A 152 -13.74 1.04 -23.93
C GLN A 152 -13.70 1.06 -22.39
N ARG A 153 -12.50 1.11 -21.79
CA ARG A 153 -12.31 1.22 -20.34
C ARG A 153 -11.39 2.38 -19.99
N ARG A 154 -11.43 2.80 -18.73
CA ARG A 154 -10.43 3.71 -18.17
C ARG A 154 -9.10 2.99 -18.01
N ASP A 155 -8.01 3.73 -18.13
CA ASP A 155 -6.64 3.27 -17.87
C ASP A 155 -6.56 2.58 -16.49
N ILE A 156 -6.16 1.31 -16.47
CA ILE A 156 -6.12 0.51 -15.23
C ILE A 156 -4.72 0.58 -14.63
N PRO A 157 -4.54 1.11 -13.41
CA PRO A 157 -3.22 1.20 -12.79
C PRO A 157 -2.66 -0.20 -12.46
N LEU A 158 -1.45 -0.47 -12.93
CA LEU A 158 -0.71 -1.70 -12.71
C LEU A 158 0.28 -1.57 -11.56
N THR A 159 0.81 -0.37 -11.32
CA THR A 159 1.74 -0.08 -10.23
C THR A 159 1.02 0.16 -8.91
N ARG A 160 1.77 0.02 -7.81
CA ARG A 160 1.24 0.21 -6.46
C ARG A 160 1.11 1.70 -6.14
N VAL A 161 0.21 2.03 -5.23
CA VAL A 161 0.18 3.36 -4.59
C VAL A 161 1.36 3.47 -3.61
N GLY A 162 2.09 4.58 -3.68
CA GLY A 162 3.20 4.88 -2.77
C GLY A 162 4.33 5.64 -3.46
N GLN A 163 5.54 5.47 -2.92
CA GLN A 163 6.73 6.12 -3.45
C GLN A 163 6.98 5.70 -4.91
N PRO A 164 7.24 6.67 -5.81
CA PRO A 164 7.58 6.38 -7.20
C PRO A 164 8.77 5.44 -7.29
N ILE A 165 8.66 4.41 -8.13
CA ILE A 165 9.79 3.52 -8.39
C ILE A 165 10.87 4.24 -9.20
N ALA A 166 12.08 3.67 -9.23
CA ALA A 166 13.15 4.19 -10.09
C ALA A 166 12.67 4.20 -11.55
N LEU A 167 13.01 5.25 -12.29
CA LEU A 167 12.60 5.41 -13.70
C LEU A 167 13.01 4.20 -14.54
N SER A 168 14.26 3.76 -14.41
CA SER A 168 14.77 2.57 -15.09
C SER A 168 13.99 1.30 -14.73
N ALA A 169 13.51 1.16 -13.50
CA ALA A 169 12.69 0.02 -13.10
C ALA A 169 11.28 0.09 -13.73
N LEU A 170 10.69 1.29 -13.83
CA LEU A 170 9.42 1.53 -14.50
C LEU A 170 9.51 1.19 -15.99
N GLU A 171 10.53 1.70 -16.66
CA GLU A 171 10.80 1.47 -18.08
C GLU A 171 11.01 -0.02 -18.37
N ASN A 172 11.85 -0.69 -17.57
CA ASN A 172 12.10 -2.12 -17.72
C ASN A 172 10.81 -2.94 -17.52
N GLN A 173 10.03 -2.66 -16.47
CA GLN A 173 8.75 -3.35 -16.23
C GLN A 173 7.72 -3.08 -17.33
N GLY A 174 7.65 -1.84 -17.81
CA GLY A 174 6.74 -1.44 -18.89
C GLY A 174 7.11 -2.08 -20.21
N ALA A 175 8.38 -2.05 -20.59
CA ALA A 175 8.90 -2.65 -21.82
C ALA A 175 8.76 -4.18 -21.81
N GLU A 176 9.04 -4.83 -20.67
CA GLU A 176 8.86 -6.27 -20.52
C GLU A 176 7.40 -6.67 -20.70
N LEU A 177 6.46 -5.95 -20.07
CA LEU A 177 5.04 -6.20 -20.20
C LEU A 177 4.52 -5.92 -21.62
N ALA A 178 4.94 -4.80 -22.23
CA ALA A 178 4.56 -4.44 -23.59
C ALA A 178 5.03 -5.50 -24.60
N ARG A 179 6.28 -5.97 -24.47
CA ARG A 179 6.84 -7.07 -25.26
C ARG A 179 6.08 -8.37 -25.01
N PHE A 180 5.72 -8.67 -23.77
CA PHE A 180 4.92 -9.84 -23.45
C PHE A 180 3.55 -9.77 -24.14
N LEU A 181 2.85 -8.65 -24.07
CA LEU A 181 1.51 -8.50 -24.65
C LEU A 181 1.51 -8.23 -26.17
N ALA A 182 2.69 -7.98 -26.77
CA ALA A 182 2.84 -7.55 -28.16
C ALA A 182 2.05 -6.27 -28.50
N VAL A 183 2.04 -5.31 -27.56
CA VAL A 183 1.38 -4.00 -27.69
C VAL A 183 2.42 -2.88 -27.52
N PRO A 184 2.18 -1.66 -28.03
CA PRO A 184 3.08 -0.53 -27.83
C PRO A 184 3.20 -0.12 -26.34
N LEU A 185 4.35 0.45 -26.01
CA LEU A 185 4.59 1.20 -24.78
C LEU A 185 4.39 2.70 -25.08
N GLU A 186 3.44 3.34 -24.42
CA GLU A 186 3.10 4.77 -24.55
C GLU A 186 3.59 5.57 -23.34
N GLY A 187 3.81 6.88 -23.50
CA GLY A 187 4.04 7.81 -22.39
C GLY A 187 5.49 7.91 -21.89
N LEU A 188 6.45 7.63 -22.77
CA LEU A 188 7.84 8.06 -22.65
C LEU A 188 8.02 9.46 -23.24
#